data_AF-A0ABD3V4W1-F1
#
_entry.id   AF-A0ABD3V4W1-F1
#
_cell.length_a   1.000
_cell.length_b   1.000
_cell.length_c   1.000
_cell.angle_alpha   90.00
_cell.angle_beta   90.00
_cell.angle_gamma   90.00
#
_symmetry.space_group_name_H-M   'P 1'
#
loop_
_entity.id
_entity.type
_entity.pdbx_description
1 polymer ?
#
loop_
_entity_poly.entity_id
_entity_poly.type
_entity_poly.pdbx_seq_one_letter_code
_entity_poly.pdbx_strand_id
1 'polypeptide(L)'
;MESLTYVTALVLLVCLPSVVSWTQTYYMSYYCGQSLNMSYYGIDQGRLQLTASSSYLRMTCMLTIVAPTSYKRIMLYFNSIDIKSTTQCSDDSLQLFDGPSIFSPKLSGLYNKICGNIKPVGVYATTSNSLTLLFTSRSGSFQDSGFDLVFTAYHVGSCYSNEYECSNGRCIASSLTCNGYNPCGDYSDCHISGGAIAGIVIGSIVFISIITVASILLLRRRRFFYANM
;
A
#
# COMPACT_ATOMS: atom_id res chain seq x y z
N MET A 1 27.65 18.18 24.77
CA MET A 1 27.65 17.43 23.48
C MET A 1 26.42 16.53 23.34
N GLU A 2 25.29 16.84 24.00
CA GLU A 2 24.08 15.97 24.00
C GLU A 2 22.85 16.64 23.38
N SER A 3 22.95 17.89 22.90
CA SER A 3 21.80 18.65 22.38
C SER A 3 21.63 18.60 20.86
N LEU A 4 22.54 17.95 20.12
CA LEU A 4 22.54 17.96 18.66
C LEU A 4 21.77 16.78 18.03
N THR A 5 21.49 15.73 18.81
CA THR A 5 20.75 14.53 18.34
C THR A 5 19.23 14.74 18.31
N TYR A 6 18.69 15.67 19.11
CA TYR A 6 17.25 15.98 19.14
C TYR A 6 16.80 16.87 17.97
N VAL A 7 17.68 17.75 17.49
CA VAL A 7 17.33 18.75 16.46
C VAL A 7 17.21 18.12 15.07
N THR A 8 17.94 17.04 14.79
CA THR A 8 17.77 16.25 13.56
C THR A 8 16.52 15.36 13.58
N ALA A 9 15.98 15.03 14.76
CA ALA A 9 14.77 14.22 14.89
C ALA A 9 13.47 15.02 14.68
N LEU A 10 13.45 16.32 15.02
CA LEU A 10 12.24 17.15 14.89
C LEU A 10 11.94 17.63 13.47
N VAL A 11 12.95 17.74 12.59
CA VAL A 11 12.76 18.20 11.20
C VAL A 11 12.11 17.12 10.32
N LEU A 12 12.19 15.84 10.70
CA LEU A 12 11.51 14.73 10.02
C LEU A 12 10.00 14.65 10.31
N LEU A 13 9.49 15.40 11.30
CA LEU A 13 8.11 15.31 11.77
C LEU A 13 7.14 16.30 11.08
N VAL A 14 7.63 17.24 10.27
CA VAL A 14 6.81 18.29 9.62
C VAL A 14 6.25 17.85 8.25
N CYS A 15 6.57 16.64 7.79
CA CYS A 15 5.93 15.98 6.65
C CYS A 15 5.15 14.73 7.06
N LEU A 16 4.57 14.69 8.27
CA LEU A 16 3.54 13.72 8.56
C LEU A 16 2.19 14.37 8.26
N PRO A 17 1.65 14.27 7.02
CA PRO A 17 0.25 14.57 6.83
C PRO A 17 -0.51 13.64 7.77
N SER A 18 -1.31 14.24 8.63
CA SER A 18 -2.20 13.63 9.60
C SER A 18 -3.37 12.87 8.94
N VAL A 19 -3.08 12.09 7.91
CA VAL A 19 -4.01 11.16 7.25
C VAL A 19 -3.19 10.01 6.65
N VAL A 20 -2.53 9.23 7.49
CA VAL A 20 -2.22 7.85 7.09
C VAL A 20 -3.58 7.16 6.97
N SER A 21 -4.15 7.09 5.77
CA SER A 21 -5.35 6.29 5.55
C SER A 21 -4.96 4.85 5.85
N TRP A 22 -5.46 4.32 6.96
CA TRP A 22 -5.20 2.93 7.33
C TRP A 22 -5.93 2.04 6.34
N THR A 23 -5.22 1.57 5.30
CA THR A 23 -5.76 0.56 4.40
C THR A 23 -6.07 -0.69 5.21
N GLN A 24 -7.35 -1.04 5.28
CA GLN A 24 -7.83 -2.16 6.08
C GLN A 24 -7.15 -3.46 5.61
N THR A 25 -6.62 -4.20 6.57
CA THR A 25 -6.04 -5.52 6.31
C THR A 25 -7.12 -6.59 6.48
N TYR A 26 -7.22 -7.47 5.50
CA TYR A 26 -8.06 -8.65 5.45
C TYR A 26 -7.18 -9.90 5.43
N TYR A 27 -7.70 -10.99 5.98
CA TYR A 27 -7.01 -12.27 6.02
C TYR A 27 -7.80 -13.30 5.25
N MET A 28 -7.20 -13.88 4.22
CA MET A 28 -7.86 -14.88 3.38
C MET A 28 -8.32 -16.09 4.19
N SER A 29 -7.56 -16.48 5.23
CA SER A 29 -7.93 -17.53 6.17
C SER A 29 -9.26 -17.30 6.89
N TYR A 30 -9.66 -16.05 7.10
CA TYR A 30 -10.92 -15.70 7.79
C TYR A 30 -12.11 -15.63 6.84
N TYR A 31 -11.86 -15.26 5.58
CA TYR A 31 -12.89 -15.16 4.54
C TYR A 31 -12.93 -16.38 3.64
N CYS A 32 -12.51 -17.53 4.16
CA CYS A 32 -12.34 -18.72 3.36
C CYS A 32 -13.67 -19.27 2.85
N GLY A 33 -13.79 -19.44 1.54
CA GLY A 33 -15.02 -19.85 0.86
C GLY A 33 -16.06 -18.75 0.72
N GLN A 34 -15.71 -17.49 1.04
CA GLN A 34 -16.62 -16.35 1.02
C GLN A 34 -16.26 -15.34 -0.08
N SER A 35 -17.13 -14.34 -0.24
CA SER A 35 -16.89 -13.19 -1.09
C SER A 35 -16.69 -11.93 -0.25
N LEU A 36 -15.58 -11.22 -0.48
CA LEU A 36 -15.33 -9.89 0.06
C LEU A 36 -15.94 -8.85 -0.87
N ASN A 37 -17.15 -8.37 -0.54
CA ASN A 37 -17.81 -7.32 -1.30
C ASN A 37 -17.36 -5.94 -0.82
N MET A 38 -16.60 -5.23 -1.66
CA MET A 38 -16.05 -3.92 -1.33
C MET A 38 -17.13 -2.87 -1.05
N SER A 39 -18.28 -2.94 -1.74
CA SER A 39 -19.41 -2.03 -1.48
C SER A 39 -20.01 -2.23 -0.09
N TYR A 40 -20.07 -3.46 0.40
CA TYR A 40 -20.65 -3.76 1.72
C TYR A 40 -19.82 -3.15 2.85
N TYR A 41 -18.49 -3.15 2.69
CA TYR A 41 -17.57 -2.56 3.67
C TYR A 41 -17.28 -1.08 3.43
N GLY A 42 -17.80 -0.48 2.36
CA GLY A 42 -17.54 0.93 2.01
C GLY A 42 -16.06 1.20 1.72
N ILE A 43 -15.38 0.29 1.03
CA ILE A 43 -13.94 0.41 0.70
C ILE A 43 -13.73 0.49 -0.82
N ASP A 44 -12.71 1.24 -1.24
CA ASP A 44 -12.19 1.21 -2.62
C ASP A 44 -10.77 0.60 -2.70
N GLN A 45 -10.15 0.29 -1.55
CA GLN A 45 -8.84 -0.35 -1.46
C GLN A 45 -8.77 -1.24 -0.20
N GLY A 46 -8.00 -2.33 -0.28
CA GLY A 46 -7.68 -3.16 0.86
C GLY A 46 -6.33 -3.86 0.71
N ARG A 47 -5.78 -4.32 1.84
CA ARG A 47 -4.60 -5.18 1.90
C ARG A 47 -5.07 -6.59 2.25
N LEU A 48 -4.68 -7.58 1.48
CA LEU A 48 -5.01 -8.98 1.71
C LEU A 48 -3.75 -9.77 2.03
N GLN A 49 -3.74 -10.37 3.21
CA GLN A 49 -2.74 -11.36 3.61
C GLN A 49 -3.36 -12.75 3.65
N LEU A 50 -2.53 -13.79 3.54
CA LEU A 50 -3.01 -15.17 3.68
C LEU A 50 -3.61 -15.44 5.07
N THR A 51 -2.89 -15.07 6.13
CA THR A 51 -3.23 -15.34 7.53
C THR A 51 -2.65 -14.27 8.45
N ALA A 52 -3.21 -14.10 9.64
CA ALA A 52 -2.69 -13.20 10.68
C ALA A 52 -1.48 -13.79 11.43
N SER A 53 -1.22 -15.08 11.26
CA SER A 53 -0.07 -15.79 11.84
C SER A 53 1.20 -15.57 11.01
N SER A 54 2.36 -15.74 11.62
CA SER A 54 3.66 -15.67 10.92
C SER A 54 3.89 -16.82 9.93
N SER A 55 3.04 -17.85 9.96
CA SER A 55 3.15 -19.04 9.14
C SER A 55 1.75 -19.60 8.82
N TYR A 56 1.62 -20.39 7.75
CA TYR A 56 0.32 -20.93 7.33
C TYR A 56 0.22 -22.45 7.50
N LEU A 57 -0.97 -22.91 7.90
CA LEU A 57 -1.28 -24.34 8.02
C LEU A 57 -1.75 -24.92 6.70
N ARG A 58 -1.89 -26.25 6.64
CA ARG A 58 -2.53 -26.95 5.53
C ARG A 58 -3.95 -26.41 5.33
N MET A 59 -4.22 -25.83 4.17
CA MET A 59 -5.56 -25.35 3.80
C MET A 59 -5.75 -25.30 2.29
N THR A 60 -6.99 -25.46 1.86
CA THR A 60 -7.44 -25.11 0.50
C THR A 60 -8.49 -24.02 0.66
N CYS A 61 -8.19 -22.83 0.16
CA CYS A 61 -9.00 -21.67 0.44
C CYS A 61 -9.26 -20.85 -0.81
N MET A 62 -10.53 -20.55 -1.05
CA MET A 62 -10.98 -19.69 -2.13
C MET A 62 -11.57 -18.41 -1.55
N LEU A 63 -11.22 -17.26 -2.12
CA LEU A 63 -11.78 -15.95 -1.77
C LEU A 63 -12.09 -15.20 -3.07
N THR A 64 -13.30 -14.64 -3.17
CA THR A 64 -13.66 -13.76 -4.28
C THR A 64 -13.81 -12.32 -3.79
N ILE A 65 -13.02 -11.39 -4.34
CA ILE A 65 -13.16 -9.96 -4.10
C ILE A 65 -14.07 -9.38 -5.18
N VAL A 66 -15.08 -8.60 -4.79
CA VAL A 66 -16.05 -7.99 -5.71
C VAL A 66 -15.96 -6.47 -5.59
N ALA A 67 -15.78 -5.78 -6.72
CA ALA A 67 -15.66 -4.33 -6.78
C ALA A 67 -16.94 -3.62 -6.30
N PRO A 68 -16.85 -2.34 -5.84
CA PRO A 68 -18.00 -1.61 -5.30
C PRO A 68 -19.15 -1.43 -6.30
N THR A 69 -18.83 -1.30 -7.58
CA THR A 69 -19.80 -1.12 -8.67
C THR A 69 -19.47 -2.05 -9.83
N SER A 70 -20.46 -2.40 -10.64
CA SER A 70 -20.30 -3.34 -11.77
C SER A 70 -19.39 -2.83 -12.88
N TYR A 71 -19.21 -1.51 -13.00
CA TYR A 71 -18.32 -0.89 -13.99
C TYR A 71 -16.88 -0.72 -13.50
N LYS A 72 -16.65 -0.84 -12.19
CA LYS A 72 -15.29 -0.84 -11.62
C LYS A 72 -14.66 -2.22 -11.77
N ARG A 73 -13.35 -2.20 -12.00
CA ARG A 73 -12.45 -3.37 -12.06
C ARG A 73 -11.55 -3.36 -10.84
N ILE A 74 -10.82 -4.45 -10.62
CA ILE A 74 -9.89 -4.62 -9.51
C ILE A 74 -8.48 -4.70 -10.08
N MET A 75 -7.59 -3.84 -9.60
CA MET A 75 -6.17 -4.01 -9.81
C MET A 75 -5.47 -4.40 -8.51
N LEU A 76 -4.32 -5.03 -8.61
CA LEU A 76 -3.53 -5.47 -7.47
C LEU A 76 -2.03 -5.43 -7.76
N TYR A 77 -1.25 -5.41 -6.67
CA TYR A 77 0.17 -5.70 -6.69
C TYR A 77 0.58 -6.45 -5.43
N PHE A 78 1.71 -7.15 -5.51
CA PHE A 78 2.23 -7.91 -4.38
C PHE A 78 3.23 -7.08 -3.57
N ASN A 79 3.02 -7.03 -2.25
CA ASN A 79 4.01 -6.54 -1.30
C ASN A 79 5.08 -7.61 -1.08
N SER A 80 4.66 -8.86 -0.82
CA SER A 80 5.54 -10.02 -0.65
C SER A 80 4.86 -11.32 -1.09
N ILE A 81 5.70 -12.30 -1.41
CA ILE A 81 5.35 -13.71 -1.62
C ILE A 81 6.39 -14.50 -0.84
N ASP A 82 5.93 -15.48 -0.08
CA ASP A 82 6.71 -16.36 0.77
C ASP A 82 5.91 -17.65 0.97
N ILE A 83 5.88 -18.48 -0.07
CA ILE A 83 5.12 -19.73 -0.15
C ILE A 83 6.12 -20.83 -0.44
N LYS A 84 6.03 -21.96 0.26
CA LYS A 84 6.90 -23.14 0.11
C LYS A 84 7.17 -23.46 -1.37
N SER A 85 8.44 -23.34 -1.77
CA SER A 85 8.85 -23.56 -3.16
C SER A 85 8.91 -25.05 -3.50
N THR A 86 8.24 -25.45 -4.57
CA THR A 86 8.31 -26.81 -5.12
C THR A 86 8.28 -26.75 -6.65
N THR A 87 8.72 -27.83 -7.31
CA THR A 87 8.67 -27.94 -8.77
C THR A 87 7.25 -27.66 -9.27
N GLN A 88 7.12 -26.64 -10.13
CA GLN A 88 5.86 -26.15 -10.70
C GLN A 88 4.78 -25.80 -9.66
N CYS A 89 5.17 -25.44 -8.43
CA CYS A 89 4.25 -25.14 -7.33
C CYS A 89 3.20 -26.24 -7.12
N SER A 90 3.67 -27.49 -7.10
CA SER A 90 2.82 -28.66 -6.98
C SER A 90 2.25 -28.83 -5.57
N ASP A 91 3.02 -28.47 -4.52
CA ASP A 91 2.61 -28.56 -3.12
C ASP A 91 1.74 -27.37 -2.72
N ASP A 92 2.39 -26.22 -2.55
CA ASP A 92 1.77 -24.99 -2.11
C ASP A 92 1.71 -24.01 -3.30
N SER A 93 0.55 -23.39 -3.51
CA SER A 93 0.38 -22.47 -4.64
C SER A 93 -0.72 -21.45 -4.39
N LEU A 94 -0.48 -20.24 -4.88
CA LEU A 94 -1.47 -19.20 -5.07
C LEU A 94 -1.85 -19.10 -6.55
N GLN A 95 -3.14 -19.00 -6.83
CA GLN A 95 -3.72 -18.87 -8.16
C GLN A 95 -4.73 -17.72 -8.17
N LEU A 96 -4.72 -16.90 -9.23
CA LEU A 96 -5.62 -15.75 -9.38
C LEU A 96 -6.40 -15.86 -10.69
N PHE A 97 -7.68 -15.50 -10.65
CA PHE A 97 -8.63 -15.62 -11.74
C PHE A 97 -9.37 -14.29 -11.95
N ASP A 98 -9.50 -13.89 -13.21
CA ASP A 98 -10.22 -12.70 -13.65
C ASP A 98 -11.72 -13.02 -13.79
N GLY A 99 -12.43 -12.94 -12.68
CA GLY A 99 -13.86 -13.21 -12.61
C GLY A 99 -14.30 -13.73 -11.25
N PRO A 100 -15.57 -14.16 -11.12
CA PRO A 100 -16.18 -14.50 -9.85
C PRO A 100 -15.88 -15.93 -9.36
N SER A 101 -15.11 -16.74 -10.09
CA SER A 101 -14.86 -18.13 -9.71
C SER A 101 -13.52 -18.68 -10.24
N ILE A 102 -13.14 -19.86 -9.77
CA ILE A 102 -11.98 -20.62 -10.27
C ILE A 102 -12.15 -21.13 -11.72
N PHE A 103 -13.34 -21.03 -12.29
CA PHE A 103 -13.62 -21.37 -13.69
C PHE A 103 -13.43 -20.17 -14.62
N SER A 104 -13.23 -18.98 -14.07
CA SER A 104 -12.89 -17.79 -14.83
C SER A 104 -11.47 -17.88 -15.41
N PRO A 105 -11.14 -17.11 -16.45
CA PRO A 105 -9.78 -17.07 -16.99
C PRO A 105 -8.75 -16.72 -15.92
N LYS A 106 -7.51 -17.18 -16.10
CA LYS A 106 -6.39 -16.75 -15.23
C LYS A 106 -6.15 -15.26 -15.37
N LEU A 107 -5.80 -14.60 -14.27
CA LEU A 107 -5.45 -13.19 -14.30
C LEU A 107 -4.23 -12.97 -15.21
N SER A 108 -4.41 -12.15 -16.24
CA SER A 108 -3.39 -11.93 -17.27
C SER A 108 -2.09 -11.34 -16.69
N GLY A 109 -0.95 -11.72 -17.28
CA GLY A 109 0.37 -11.27 -16.85
C GLY A 109 0.97 -12.04 -15.66
N LEU A 110 0.21 -12.93 -15.01
CA LEU A 110 0.70 -13.78 -13.91
C LEU A 110 0.96 -15.22 -14.36
N TYR A 111 1.83 -15.91 -13.63
CA TYR A 111 2.01 -17.35 -13.75
C TYR A 111 0.75 -18.12 -13.32
N ASN A 112 0.56 -19.31 -13.89
CA ASN A 112 -0.60 -20.16 -13.59
C ASN A 112 -0.71 -20.53 -12.10
N LYS A 113 0.42 -20.74 -11.45
CA LYS A 113 0.61 -20.99 -10.02
C LYS A 113 1.81 -20.19 -9.53
N ILE A 114 1.68 -19.57 -8.37
CA ILE A 114 2.70 -18.74 -7.75
C ILE A 114 3.14 -19.42 -6.44
N CYS A 115 4.44 -19.59 -6.26
CA CYS A 115 5.09 -20.04 -5.05
C CYS A 115 6.56 -19.55 -5.02
N GLY A 116 7.28 -19.82 -3.94
CA GLY A 116 8.63 -19.33 -3.68
C GLY A 116 8.63 -18.05 -2.85
N ASN A 117 9.75 -17.34 -2.87
CA ASN A 117 9.97 -16.10 -2.13
C ASN A 117 10.20 -14.87 -3.04
N ILE A 118 9.98 -15.04 -4.35
CA ILE A 118 10.11 -13.98 -5.34
C ILE A 118 8.70 -13.55 -5.76
N LYS A 119 8.35 -12.31 -5.43
CA LYS A 119 7.04 -11.76 -5.78
C LYS A 119 6.95 -11.37 -7.26
N PRO A 120 5.76 -11.48 -7.89
CA PRO A 120 5.51 -10.87 -9.19
C PRO A 120 5.72 -9.35 -9.16
N VAL A 121 6.38 -8.82 -10.18
CA VAL A 121 6.68 -7.39 -10.30
C VAL A 121 5.62 -6.69 -11.14
N GLY A 122 5.19 -5.50 -10.72
CA GLY A 122 4.22 -4.69 -11.45
C GLY A 122 2.80 -4.79 -10.89
N VAL A 123 1.86 -4.26 -11.68
CA VAL A 123 0.44 -4.15 -11.33
C VAL A 123 -0.37 -5.00 -12.31
N TYR A 124 -1.28 -5.78 -11.75
CA TYR A 124 -2.14 -6.71 -12.47
C TYR A 124 -3.58 -6.26 -12.33
N ALA A 125 -4.38 -6.40 -13.37
CA ALA A 125 -5.75 -5.90 -13.35
C ALA A 125 -6.73 -6.89 -13.99
N THR A 126 -7.90 -6.99 -13.37
CA THR A 126 -9.03 -7.72 -13.91
C THR A 126 -9.65 -6.95 -15.07
N THR A 127 -10.29 -7.68 -15.97
CA THR A 127 -11.21 -7.12 -16.97
C THR A 127 -12.65 -7.15 -16.48
N SER A 128 -12.97 -8.09 -15.59
CA SER A 128 -14.25 -8.19 -14.88
C SER A 128 -14.29 -7.34 -13.60
N ASN A 129 -15.45 -7.29 -12.95
CA ASN A 129 -15.66 -6.59 -11.67
C ASN A 129 -15.28 -7.44 -10.44
N SER A 130 -14.70 -8.63 -10.64
CA SER A 130 -14.41 -9.58 -9.58
C SER A 130 -13.03 -10.22 -9.75
N LEU A 131 -12.39 -10.55 -8.65
CA LEU A 131 -11.11 -11.24 -8.59
C LEU A 131 -11.23 -12.45 -7.67
N THR A 132 -11.01 -13.66 -8.18
CA THR A 132 -10.98 -14.86 -7.34
C THR A 132 -9.55 -15.31 -7.09
N LEU A 133 -9.24 -15.59 -5.83
CA LEU A 133 -7.98 -16.18 -5.38
C LEU A 133 -8.23 -17.60 -4.89
N LEU A 134 -7.34 -18.51 -5.24
CA LEU A 134 -7.29 -19.87 -4.71
C LEU A 134 -5.89 -20.14 -4.17
N PHE A 135 -5.79 -20.31 -2.85
CA PHE A 135 -4.59 -20.80 -2.19
C PHE A 135 -4.78 -22.27 -1.85
N THR A 136 -3.74 -23.06 -2.05
CA THR A 136 -3.72 -24.47 -1.65
C THR A 136 -2.39 -24.76 -1.01
N SER A 137 -2.40 -25.40 0.16
CA SER A 137 -1.24 -25.98 0.82
C SER A 137 -1.54 -27.40 1.29
N ARG A 138 -0.65 -28.35 0.99
CA ARG A 138 -0.84 -29.77 1.30
C ARG A 138 -0.32 -30.19 2.67
N SER A 139 0.74 -29.55 3.16
CA SER A 139 1.36 -29.84 4.46
C SER A 139 1.35 -28.66 5.44
N GLY A 140 1.00 -27.46 4.97
CA GLY A 140 1.35 -26.23 5.67
C GLY A 140 2.86 -25.97 5.62
N SER A 141 3.26 -24.80 6.12
CA SER A 141 4.64 -24.44 6.37
C SER A 141 4.74 -23.65 7.68
N PHE A 142 5.79 -23.93 8.46
CA PHE A 142 6.14 -23.18 9.67
C PHE A 142 7.23 -22.13 9.41
N GLN A 143 7.73 -22.04 8.17
CA GLN A 143 8.81 -21.14 7.78
C GLN A 143 8.36 -20.10 6.74
N ASP A 144 7.22 -20.35 6.09
CA ASP A 144 6.68 -19.51 5.02
C ASP A 144 5.42 -18.77 5.50
N SER A 145 5.34 -17.47 5.23
CA SER A 145 4.29 -16.55 5.71
C SER A 145 3.10 -16.37 4.76
N GLY A 146 3.20 -16.86 3.53
CA GLY A 146 2.15 -16.86 2.52
C GLY A 146 2.30 -15.72 1.52
N PHE A 147 1.31 -14.85 1.44
CA PHE A 147 1.33 -13.70 0.53
C PHE A 147 0.79 -12.45 1.22
N ASP A 148 1.24 -11.31 0.72
CA ASP A 148 0.71 -10.00 1.04
C ASP A 148 0.52 -9.22 -0.26
N LEU A 149 -0.72 -8.81 -0.53
CA LEU A 149 -1.06 -8.02 -1.71
C LEU A 149 -1.99 -6.88 -1.34
N VAL A 150 -2.02 -5.88 -2.21
CA VAL A 150 -2.93 -4.74 -2.11
C VAL A 150 -3.82 -4.76 -3.34
N PHE A 151 -5.12 -4.60 -3.14
CA PHE A 151 -6.10 -4.52 -4.22
C PHE A 151 -6.81 -3.16 -4.18
N THR A 152 -7.15 -2.61 -5.34
CA THR A 152 -7.80 -1.31 -5.50
C THR A 152 -8.85 -1.38 -6.59
N ALA A 153 -10.03 -0.83 -6.32
CA ALA A 153 -11.08 -0.64 -7.30
C ALA A 153 -10.80 0.59 -8.15
N TYR A 154 -10.93 0.45 -9.47
CA TYR A 154 -10.72 1.54 -10.41
C TYR A 154 -11.64 1.38 -11.62
N HIS A 155 -11.83 2.44 -12.40
CA HIS A 155 -12.37 2.31 -13.76
C HIS A 155 -11.59 3.18 -14.74
N VAL A 156 -11.98 3.16 -16.00
CA VAL A 156 -11.43 4.01 -17.07
C VAL A 156 -12.54 4.84 -17.69
N GLY A 157 -12.19 5.96 -18.32
CA GLY A 157 -13.14 6.90 -18.90
C GLY A 157 -13.19 8.19 -18.11
N SER A 158 -14.34 8.87 -18.13
CA SER A 158 -14.52 10.12 -17.39
C SER A 158 -14.70 9.85 -15.90
N CYS A 159 -13.80 10.37 -15.08
CA CYS A 159 -13.88 10.25 -13.62
C CYS A 159 -15.05 11.07 -13.07
N TYR A 160 -15.68 10.57 -12.01
CA TYR A 160 -16.72 11.31 -11.30
C TYR A 160 -16.11 12.41 -10.43
N SER A 161 -16.96 13.33 -9.93
CA SER A 161 -16.51 14.49 -9.13
C SER A 161 -15.85 14.12 -7.81
N ASN A 162 -16.08 12.92 -7.31
CA ASN A 162 -15.50 12.35 -6.10
C ASN A 162 -14.36 11.35 -6.38
N GLU A 163 -13.81 11.39 -7.59
CA GLU A 163 -12.71 10.54 -8.02
C GLU A 163 -11.50 11.36 -8.46
N TYR A 164 -10.35 10.68 -8.52
CA TYR A 164 -9.08 11.22 -8.97
C TYR A 164 -8.67 10.53 -10.26
N GLU A 165 -8.27 11.34 -11.24
CA GLU A 165 -7.77 10.88 -12.53
C GLU A 165 -6.25 10.68 -12.46
N CYS A 166 -5.82 9.44 -12.59
CA CYS A 166 -4.43 9.04 -12.71
C CYS A 166 -3.85 9.44 -14.08
N SER A 167 -2.53 9.58 -14.17
CA SER A 167 -1.84 9.91 -15.43
C SER A 167 -2.02 8.86 -16.53
N ASN A 168 -2.31 7.60 -16.16
CA ASN A 168 -2.66 6.52 -17.07
C ASN A 168 -4.15 6.44 -17.45
N GLY A 169 -4.96 7.45 -17.11
CA GLY A 169 -6.38 7.53 -17.45
C GLY A 169 -7.30 6.63 -16.60
N ARG A 170 -6.79 6.11 -15.48
CA ARG A 170 -7.61 5.41 -14.47
C ARG A 170 -8.27 6.40 -13.53
N CYS A 171 -9.48 6.08 -13.12
CA CYS A 171 -10.21 6.78 -12.07
C CYS A 171 -10.20 5.94 -10.80
N ILE A 172 -9.74 6.53 -9.71
CA ILE A 172 -9.73 5.96 -8.36
C ILE A 172 -10.53 6.86 -7.41
N ALA A 173 -10.97 6.35 -6.27
CA ALA A 173 -11.61 7.20 -5.27
C ALA A 173 -10.63 8.29 -4.79
N SER A 174 -11.07 9.55 -4.68
CA SER A 174 -10.20 10.67 -4.29
C SER A 174 -9.57 10.49 -2.90
N SER A 175 -10.22 9.72 -2.02
CA SER A 175 -9.71 9.35 -0.70
C SER A 175 -8.45 8.50 -0.72
N LEU A 176 -8.10 7.91 -1.86
CA LEU A 176 -6.91 7.08 -2.03
C LEU A 176 -5.67 7.88 -2.45
N THR A 177 -5.80 9.17 -2.73
CA THR A 177 -4.67 10.01 -3.13
C THR A 177 -3.65 10.15 -1.99
N CYS A 178 -2.36 9.97 -2.30
CA CYS A 178 -1.25 10.09 -1.35
C CYS A 178 -1.40 9.30 -0.06
N ASN A 179 -2.00 8.11 -0.13
CA ASN A 179 -2.26 7.30 1.05
C ASN A 179 -1.14 6.32 1.42
N GLY A 180 0.01 6.38 0.72
CA GLY A 180 1.15 5.50 0.92
C GLY A 180 1.08 4.17 0.15
N TYR A 181 -0.01 3.93 -0.60
CA TYR A 181 -0.15 2.82 -1.54
C TYR A 181 -0.08 3.35 -2.99
N ASN A 182 -0.08 2.45 -3.98
CA ASN A 182 -0.11 2.82 -5.40
C ASN A 182 -1.48 2.48 -6.04
N PRO A 183 -2.56 3.19 -5.70
CA PRO A 183 -3.91 2.96 -6.24
C PRO A 183 -4.04 3.32 -7.73
N CYS A 184 -3.16 4.14 -8.30
CA CYS A 184 -3.13 4.38 -9.75
C CYS A 184 -2.40 3.26 -10.52
N GLY A 185 -1.49 2.58 -9.85
CA GLY A 185 -0.63 1.54 -10.41
C GLY A 185 0.60 2.07 -11.16
N ASP A 186 0.71 3.39 -11.34
CA ASP A 186 1.82 4.10 -11.98
C ASP A 186 2.43 5.19 -11.07
N TYR A 187 2.06 5.20 -9.78
CA TYR A 187 2.48 6.18 -8.77
C TYR A 187 2.03 7.62 -9.04
N SER A 188 1.03 7.82 -9.91
CA SER A 188 0.48 9.14 -10.22
C SER A 188 -0.66 9.57 -9.28
N ASP A 189 -0.87 8.87 -8.16
CA ASP A 189 -1.91 9.19 -7.16
C ASP A 189 -1.55 10.38 -6.26
N CYS A 190 -0.34 10.92 -6.41
CA CYS A 190 0.15 12.08 -5.68
C CYS A 190 0.44 13.27 -6.60
N HIS A 191 -0.44 14.27 -6.57
CA HIS A 191 -0.13 15.57 -7.13
C HIS A 191 0.46 16.48 -6.05
N ILE A 192 1.80 16.51 -5.92
CA ILE A 192 2.44 17.52 -5.06
C ILE A 192 2.23 18.88 -5.74
N SER A 193 1.34 19.71 -5.20
CA SER A 193 1.15 21.07 -5.73
C SER A 193 2.44 21.89 -5.51
N GLY A 194 2.82 22.73 -6.48
CA GLY A 194 4.00 23.60 -6.35
C GLY A 194 3.95 24.52 -5.11
N GLY A 195 2.74 24.83 -4.62
CA GLY A 195 2.54 25.58 -3.37
C GLY A 195 2.97 24.81 -2.11
N ALA A 196 2.81 23.49 -2.08
CA ALA A 196 3.29 22.66 -0.96
C ALA A 196 4.83 22.63 -0.91
N ILE A 197 5.49 22.56 -2.07
CA ILE A 197 6.95 22.61 -2.19
C ILE A 197 7.46 23.99 -1.75
N ALA A 198 6.83 25.07 -2.22
CA ALA A 198 7.18 26.43 -1.82
C ALA A 198 7.04 26.63 -0.30
N GLY A 199 5.97 26.11 0.31
CA GLY A 199 5.75 26.19 1.75
C GLY A 199 6.83 25.47 2.58
N ILE A 200 7.23 24.25 2.18
CA ILE A 200 8.28 23.48 2.86
C ILE A 200 9.63 24.20 2.73
N VAL A 201 9.96 24.72 1.55
CA VAL A 201 11.22 25.43 1.31
C VAL A 201 11.26 26.76 2.08
N ILE A 202 10.19 27.56 2.05
CA ILE A 202 10.15 28.83 2.78
C ILE A 202 10.18 28.60 4.29
N GLY A 203 9.42 27.61 4.79
CA GLY A 203 9.39 27.26 6.21
C GLY A 203 10.74 26.80 6.75
N SER A 204 11.46 25.96 6.00
CA SER A 204 12.80 25.51 6.38
C SER A 204 13.82 26.65 6.41
N ILE A 205 13.78 27.58 5.44
CA ILE A 205 14.64 28.77 5.42
C ILE A 205 14.38 29.67 6.63
N VAL A 206 13.11 29.97 6.93
CA VAL A 206 12.74 30.80 8.09
C VAL A 206 13.18 30.14 9.39
N PHE A 207 12.96 28.83 9.55
CA PHE A 207 13.38 28.10 10.74
C PHE A 207 14.90 28.13 10.96
N ILE A 208 15.68 27.90 9.89
CA ILE A 208 17.15 27.98 9.95
C ILE A 208 17.59 29.39 10.36
N SER A 209 17.00 30.44 9.77
CA SER A 209 17.34 31.82 10.12
C SER A 209 17.09 32.14 11.61
N ILE A 210 15.97 31.69 12.18
CA ILE A 210 15.66 31.89 13.60
C ILE A 210 16.69 31.19 14.50
N ILE A 211 17.07 29.95 14.18
CA ILE A 211 18.09 29.19 14.94
C ILE A 211 19.44 29.91 14.90
N THR A 212 19.85 30.40 13.74
CA THR A 212 21.14 31.12 13.61
C THR A 212 21.16 32.39 14.46
N VAL A 213 20.10 33.19 14.45
CA VAL A 213 19.98 34.41 15.27
C VAL A 213 19.98 34.08 16.76
N ALA A 214 19.19 33.09 17.19
CA ALA A 214 19.15 32.66 18.58
C ALA A 214 20.53 32.18 19.07
N SER A 215 21.24 31.41 18.24
CA SER A 215 22.60 30.94 18.54
C SER A 215 23.58 32.09 18.71
N ILE A 216 23.52 33.11 17.84
CA ILE A 216 24.36 34.31 17.94
C ILE A 216 24.05 35.09 19.22
N LEU A 217 22.77 35.27 19.57
CA LEU A 217 22.36 35.99 20.77
C LEU A 217 22.82 35.26 22.05
N LEU A 218 22.72 33.93 22.08
CA LEU A 218 23.20 33.11 23.20
C LEU A 218 24.73 33.17 23.33
N LEU A 219 25.46 33.15 22.22
CA LEU A 219 26.91 33.30 22.20
C LEU A 219 27.35 34.70 22.68
N ARG A 220 26.63 35.76 22.29
CA ARG A 220 26.88 37.13 22.76
C ARG A 220 26.61 37.26 24.26
N ARG A 221 25.51 36.68 24.76
CA ARG A 221 25.17 36.68 26.20
C ARG A 221 26.22 35.94 27.03
N ARG A 222 26.73 34.80 26.54
CA ARG A 222 27.86 34.10 27.17
C ARG A 222 29.11 34.96 27.22
N ARG A 223 29.52 35.58 26.10
CA ARG A 223 30.72 36.45 26.07
C ARG A 223 30.61 37.64 27.03
N PHE A 224 29.44 38.26 27.15
CA PHE A 224 29.22 39.37 28.09
C PHE A 224 29.31 38.93 29.56
N PHE A 225 28.88 37.72 29.87
CA PHE A 225 29.01 37.17 31.22
C PHE A 225 30.48 36.88 31.59
N TYR A 226 31.28 36.36 30.65
CA TYR A 226 32.71 36.13 30.86
C TYR A 226 33.56 37.41 30.89
N ALA A 227 33.08 38.52 30.34
CA ALA A 227 33.81 39.80 30.33
C ALA A 227 33.57 40.65 31.60
N ASN A 228 32.62 40.28 32.46
CA ASN A 228 32.27 40.97 33.70
C ASN A 228 32.60 40.14 34.97
N MET A 229 33.41 39.09 34.82
CA MET A 229 34.08 38.35 35.90
C MET A 229 35.57 38.67 35.84
#